data_AF-A0A820R1W7-F1
#
_entry.id   AF-A0A820R1W7-F1
#
_cell.length_a   1.000
_cell.length_b   1.000
_cell.length_c   1.000
_cell.angle_alpha   90.00
_cell.angle_beta   90.00
_cell.angle_gamma   90.00
#
_symmetry.space_group_name_H-M   'P 1'
#
loop_
_entity.id
_entity.type
_entity.pdbx_description
1 polymer ?
#
loop_
_entity_poly.entity_id
_entity_poly.type
_entity_poly.pdbx_seq_one_letter_code
_entity_poly.pdbx_strand_id
1 'polypeptide(L)'
;MGAVFNTLPLSETENLSNVSPNRADWLTSHADATGLAVVEVERLWNRFKQLTGSRDQTKIYPESSTVAHELSNDIFVKNFLKHIPRSKSDINSIPFGNFIIVMQWIDSATVQDKLAAIYHYLNNGEPIDSFMISKLLKHVYRDAKDDEIKALSLQFMQQLGGNDQVKINMSQFIMGVQRAIPPNELEELLKFDIIPAHLLDEASVLPSLQGSSSNIRSLDNFGSNDQVSDEQLRQIANQVANRDWSRLAVALGFLEYDIESYKVTNNNDSAAAMLELLRTWREQSGSAATKNRLKRHLDESGFPELTYILN
;
A
#
# COMPACT_ATOMS: atom_id res chain seq x y z
N MET A 1 -16.65 -3.48 10.55
CA MET A 1 -16.13 -4.38 9.50
C MET A 1 -15.43 -3.54 8.43
N GLY A 2 -14.11 -3.74 8.29
CA GLY A 2 -13.27 -3.34 7.14
C GLY A 2 -13.09 -1.84 6.90
N ALA A 3 -12.14 -1.16 7.57
CA ALA A 3 -11.87 0.27 7.33
C ALA A 3 -10.65 0.55 6.44
N VAL A 4 -9.62 -0.30 6.47
CA VAL A 4 -8.32 0.02 5.82
C VAL A 4 -8.38 -0.02 4.30
N PHE A 5 -9.22 -0.90 3.74
CA PHE A 5 -9.36 -1.03 2.29
C PHE A 5 -10.63 -0.38 1.73
N ASN A 6 -11.43 0.27 2.59
CA ASN A 6 -12.54 1.11 2.13
C ASN A 6 -12.06 2.44 1.54
N THR A 7 -10.78 2.77 1.72
CA THR A 7 -10.10 3.90 1.07
C THR A 7 -9.48 3.52 -0.28
N LEU A 8 -9.43 2.22 -0.62
CA LEU A 8 -9.15 1.84 -2.01
C LEU A 8 -10.36 2.25 -2.86
N PRO A 9 -10.16 2.91 -4.01
CA PRO A 9 -11.27 3.29 -4.89
C PRO A 9 -12.00 2.03 -5.36
N LEU A 10 -13.11 1.72 -4.70
CA LEU A 10 -13.97 0.59 -5.02
C LEU A 10 -14.52 0.68 -6.45
N SER A 11 -14.55 1.87 -7.06
CA SER A 11 -14.93 2.08 -8.47
C SER A 11 -13.95 1.44 -9.46
N GLU A 12 -12.65 1.39 -9.18
CA GLU A 12 -11.64 0.79 -10.07
C GLU A 12 -11.67 -0.74 -10.01
N THR A 13 -12.05 -1.31 -8.86
CA THR A 13 -12.22 -2.76 -8.69
C THR A 13 -13.31 -3.34 -9.62
N GLU A 14 -14.33 -2.55 -9.98
CA GLU A 14 -15.41 -2.96 -10.90
C GLU A 14 -14.93 -3.07 -12.36
N ASN A 15 -14.03 -2.20 -12.79
CA ASN A 15 -13.51 -2.21 -14.16
C ASN A 15 -12.55 -3.38 -14.39
N LEU A 16 -11.75 -3.73 -13.39
CA LEU A 16 -10.73 -4.79 -13.50
C LEU A 16 -11.29 -6.19 -13.32
N SER A 17 -12.36 -6.35 -12.53
CA SER A 17 -13.01 -7.65 -12.30
C SER A 17 -13.76 -8.20 -13.53
N ASN A 18 -14.00 -7.37 -14.56
CA ASN A 18 -14.68 -7.73 -15.81
C ASN A 18 -13.74 -8.01 -17.00
N VAL A 19 -12.46 -7.69 -16.89
CA VAL A 19 -11.49 -8.13 -17.91
C VAL A 19 -11.33 -9.66 -17.72
N SER A 20 -11.01 -10.42 -18.75
CA SER A 20 -10.80 -11.88 -18.61
C SER A 20 -9.35 -12.21 -18.96
N PRO A 21 -8.68 -13.15 -18.26
CA PRO A 21 -7.34 -13.61 -18.63
C PRO A 21 -7.22 -14.13 -20.06
N ASN A 22 -8.35 -14.47 -20.69
CA ASN A 22 -8.43 -14.93 -22.07
C ASN A 22 -8.39 -13.80 -23.11
N ARG A 23 -8.44 -12.54 -22.69
CA ARG A 23 -8.32 -11.39 -23.59
C ARG A 23 -6.85 -11.09 -23.89
N ALA A 24 -6.54 -10.80 -25.14
CA ALA A 24 -5.17 -10.48 -25.58
C ALA A 24 -4.58 -9.23 -24.90
N ASP A 25 -5.43 -8.28 -24.52
CA ASP A 25 -5.09 -7.02 -23.86
C ASP A 25 -5.21 -7.08 -22.32
N TRP A 26 -5.43 -8.26 -21.74
CA TRP A 26 -5.70 -8.42 -20.31
C TRP A 26 -4.59 -7.85 -19.42
N LEU A 27 -3.32 -8.19 -19.70
CA LEU A 27 -2.19 -7.74 -18.89
C LEU A 27 -2.00 -6.23 -19.00
N THR A 28 -2.09 -5.68 -20.22
CA THR A 28 -1.97 -4.24 -20.48
C THR A 28 -3.10 -3.47 -19.81
N SER A 29 -4.33 -3.98 -19.87
CA SER A 29 -5.48 -3.36 -19.19
C SER A 29 -5.30 -3.28 -17.68
N HIS A 30 -4.70 -4.30 -17.06
CA HIS A 30 -4.38 -4.27 -15.62
C HIS A 30 -3.21 -3.35 -15.31
N ALA A 31 -2.19 -3.31 -16.18
CA ALA A 31 -1.07 -2.39 -16.07
C ALA A 31 -1.56 -0.93 -16.08
N ASP A 32 -2.38 -0.58 -17.09
CA ASP A 32 -2.92 0.76 -17.26
C ASP A 32 -3.78 1.19 -16.06
N ALA A 33 -4.64 0.29 -15.57
CA ALA A 33 -5.53 0.59 -14.45
C ALA A 33 -4.83 0.69 -13.09
N THR A 34 -3.69 0.02 -12.91
CA THR A 34 -2.96 0.01 -11.63
C THR A 34 -1.71 0.87 -11.63
N GLY A 35 -1.27 1.35 -12.80
CA GLY A 35 0.01 2.03 -12.97
C GLY A 35 1.23 1.11 -12.87
N LEU A 36 1.03 -0.21 -12.76
CA LEU A 36 2.10 -1.20 -12.73
C LEU A 36 2.65 -1.48 -14.13
N ALA A 37 3.91 -1.85 -14.23
CA ALA A 37 4.48 -2.40 -15.46
C ALA A 37 3.86 -3.76 -15.80
N VAL A 38 3.75 -4.07 -17.09
CA VAL A 38 3.21 -5.38 -17.56
C VAL A 38 3.92 -6.57 -16.91
N VAL A 39 5.24 -6.47 -16.69
CA VAL A 39 6.04 -7.51 -16.01
C VAL A 39 5.68 -7.69 -14.54
N GLU A 40 5.29 -6.61 -13.85
CA GLU A 40 4.82 -6.63 -12.46
C GLU A 40 3.45 -7.32 -12.39
N VAL A 41 2.54 -6.96 -13.31
CA VAL A 41 1.22 -7.61 -13.46
C VAL A 41 1.36 -9.10 -13.73
N GLU A 42 2.23 -9.49 -14.67
CA GLU A 42 2.46 -10.89 -15.03
C GLU A 42 3.01 -11.69 -13.84
N ARG A 43 3.96 -11.12 -13.09
CA ARG A 43 4.48 -11.74 -11.88
C ARG A 43 3.40 -11.93 -10.83
N LEU A 44 2.60 -10.90 -10.57
CA LEU A 44 1.49 -10.98 -9.61
C LEU A 44 0.44 -11.99 -10.06
N TRP A 45 0.18 -12.12 -11.36
CA TRP A 45 -0.69 -13.16 -11.91
C TRP A 45 -0.13 -14.57 -11.65
N ASN A 46 1.18 -14.76 -11.85
CA ASN A 46 1.82 -16.04 -11.55
C ASN A 46 1.74 -16.39 -10.06
N ARG A 47 1.91 -15.41 -9.16
CA ARG A 47 1.71 -15.60 -7.72
C ARG A 47 0.24 -15.87 -7.36
N PHE A 48 -0.68 -15.16 -8.00
CA PHE A 48 -2.12 -15.38 -7.82
C PHE A 48 -2.52 -16.81 -8.20
N LYS A 49 -2.03 -17.33 -9.33
CA LYS A 49 -2.23 -18.74 -9.73
C LYS A 49 -1.69 -19.74 -8.70
N GLN A 50 -0.56 -19.44 -8.05
CA GLN A 50 -0.03 -20.28 -6.97
C GLN A 50 -0.96 -20.31 -5.75
N LEU A 51 -1.70 -19.23 -5.49
CA LEU A 51 -2.63 -19.10 -4.35
C LEU A 51 -4.03 -19.68 -4.62
N THR A 52 -4.43 -19.85 -5.88
CA THR A 52 -5.77 -20.34 -6.25
C THR A 52 -5.90 -21.87 -6.28
N GLY A 53 -4.78 -22.58 -6.36
CA GLY A 53 -4.76 -24.03 -6.48
C GLY A 53 -5.25 -24.52 -7.85
N SER A 54 -5.83 -25.72 -7.90
CA SER A 54 -6.08 -26.47 -9.15
C SER A 54 -7.49 -26.35 -9.72
N ARG A 55 -8.48 -25.80 -9.00
CA ARG A 55 -9.89 -25.81 -9.44
C ARG A 55 -10.32 -24.58 -10.24
N ASP A 56 -9.86 -23.39 -9.86
CA ASP A 56 -10.19 -22.14 -10.56
C ASP A 56 -9.03 -21.15 -10.41
N GLN A 57 -8.23 -20.99 -11.46
CA GLN A 57 -7.07 -20.09 -11.45
C GLN A 57 -7.43 -18.60 -11.50
N THR A 58 -8.72 -18.27 -11.58
CA THR A 58 -9.20 -16.88 -11.73
C THR A 58 -9.66 -16.26 -10.41
N LYS A 59 -9.82 -17.08 -9.36
CA LYS A 59 -10.37 -16.66 -8.06
C LYS A 59 -9.69 -17.35 -6.89
N ILE A 60 -9.31 -16.58 -5.88
CA ILE A 60 -8.87 -17.11 -4.58
C ILE A 60 -10.11 -17.29 -3.70
N TYR A 61 -10.20 -18.44 -3.03
CA TYR A 61 -11.27 -18.77 -2.08
C TYR A 61 -10.68 -18.93 -0.66
N PRO A 62 -10.64 -17.86 0.16
CA PRO A 62 -9.86 -17.84 1.40
C PRO A 62 -10.31 -18.82 2.48
N GLU A 63 -11.60 -19.15 2.49
CA GLU A 63 -12.21 -20.09 3.46
C GLU A 63 -12.22 -21.54 2.96
N SER A 64 -11.75 -21.78 1.74
CA SER A 64 -11.66 -23.13 1.17
C SER A 64 -10.25 -23.68 1.26
N SER A 65 -10.11 -25.01 1.31
CA SER A 65 -8.83 -25.73 1.34
C SER A 65 -8.01 -25.62 0.03
N THR A 66 -8.37 -24.72 -0.90
CA THR A 66 -7.70 -24.58 -2.20
C THR A 66 -6.56 -23.57 -2.21
N VAL A 67 -6.44 -22.71 -1.19
CA VAL A 67 -5.17 -22.01 -0.95
C VAL A 67 -4.10 -23.07 -0.70
N ALA A 68 -2.92 -22.96 -1.32
CA ALA A 68 -1.83 -23.93 -1.16
C ALA A 68 -1.74 -24.39 0.31
N HIS A 69 -1.83 -25.71 0.54
CA HIS A 69 -2.14 -26.34 1.83
C HIS A 69 -1.27 -25.85 3.02
N GLU A 70 -0.08 -25.35 2.73
CA GLU A 70 0.85 -24.76 3.71
C GLU A 70 0.41 -23.36 4.19
N LEU A 71 -0.12 -22.54 3.28
CA LEU A 71 -0.58 -21.18 3.56
C LEU A 71 -2.02 -21.15 4.12
N SER A 72 -2.81 -22.18 3.84
CA SER A 72 -4.20 -22.29 4.32
C SER A 72 -4.33 -22.52 5.83
N ASN A 73 -3.22 -22.75 6.55
CA ASN A 73 -3.23 -22.97 8.00
C ASN A 73 -2.64 -21.78 8.79
N ASP A 74 -2.00 -20.84 8.11
CA ASP A 74 -1.39 -19.68 8.74
C ASP A 74 -2.45 -18.63 9.11
N ILE A 75 -2.44 -18.20 10.38
CA ILE A 75 -3.44 -17.25 10.90
C ILE A 75 -3.25 -15.84 10.31
N PHE A 76 -2.02 -15.44 10.02
CA PHE A 76 -1.69 -14.13 9.45
C PHE A 76 -2.14 -14.09 7.99
N VAL A 77 -1.89 -15.15 7.22
CA VAL A 77 -2.37 -15.25 5.82
C VAL A 77 -3.90 -15.20 5.77
N LYS A 78 -4.60 -15.94 6.64
CA LYS A 78 -6.06 -15.88 6.72
C LYS A 78 -6.57 -14.49 7.06
N ASN A 79 -5.99 -13.85 8.06
CA ASN A 79 -6.39 -12.50 8.46
C ASN A 79 -6.12 -11.50 7.34
N PHE A 80 -4.98 -11.58 6.66
CA PHE A 80 -4.69 -10.75 5.50
C PHE A 80 -5.72 -10.95 4.37
N LEU A 81 -5.96 -12.19 3.95
CA LEU A 81 -6.92 -12.50 2.88
C LEU A 81 -8.36 -12.10 3.23
N LYS A 82 -8.74 -12.09 4.52
CA LYS A 82 -10.06 -11.58 4.96
C LYS A 82 -10.27 -10.10 4.68
N HIS A 83 -9.20 -9.33 4.64
CA HIS A 83 -9.28 -7.90 4.42
C HIS A 83 -9.26 -7.53 2.93
N ILE A 84 -8.84 -8.43 2.03
CA ILE A 84 -8.91 -8.17 0.59
C ILE A 84 -10.38 -8.10 0.13
N PRO A 85 -10.80 -7.05 -0.59
CA PRO A 85 -12.16 -6.90 -1.10
C PRO A 85 -12.62 -8.12 -1.90
N ARG A 86 -13.86 -8.57 -1.63
CA ARG A 86 -14.48 -9.73 -2.29
C ARG A 86 -15.12 -9.35 -3.63
N SER A 87 -15.36 -10.34 -4.48
CA SER A 87 -16.19 -10.13 -5.68
C SER A 87 -17.64 -9.82 -5.28
N LYS A 88 -18.26 -8.85 -5.95
CA LYS A 88 -19.70 -8.58 -5.79
C LYS A 88 -20.57 -9.75 -6.28
N SER A 89 -20.09 -10.46 -7.30
CA SER A 89 -20.78 -11.62 -7.89
C SER A 89 -20.60 -12.91 -7.09
N ASP A 90 -19.52 -13.00 -6.32
CA ASP A 90 -19.15 -14.17 -5.52
C ASP A 90 -18.42 -13.71 -4.25
N ILE A 91 -19.20 -13.49 -3.19
CA ILE A 91 -18.76 -12.91 -1.92
C ILE A 91 -17.68 -13.73 -1.19
N ASN A 92 -17.50 -14.99 -1.57
CA ASN A 92 -16.51 -15.88 -0.98
C ASN A 92 -15.18 -15.90 -1.77
N SER A 93 -15.12 -15.15 -2.87
CA SER A 93 -13.96 -15.13 -3.77
C SER A 93 -13.26 -13.78 -3.79
N ILE A 94 -11.96 -13.82 -4.03
CA ILE A 94 -11.13 -12.66 -4.39
C ILE A 94 -10.74 -12.81 -5.86
N PRO A 95 -11.20 -11.91 -6.74
CA PRO A 95 -10.75 -11.89 -8.14
C PRO A 95 -9.35 -11.27 -8.26
N PHE A 96 -8.65 -11.56 -9.36
CA PHE A 96 -7.31 -11.01 -9.60
C PHE A 96 -7.26 -9.48 -9.56
N GLY A 97 -8.25 -8.79 -10.12
CA GLY A 97 -8.34 -7.32 -10.10
C GLY A 97 -8.26 -6.74 -8.68
N ASN A 98 -8.95 -7.35 -7.71
CA ASN A 98 -8.90 -6.90 -6.32
C ASN A 98 -7.57 -7.24 -5.66
N PHE A 99 -7.01 -8.40 -5.99
CA PHE A 99 -5.70 -8.81 -5.49
C PHE A 99 -4.59 -7.85 -5.97
N ILE A 100 -4.56 -7.51 -7.26
CA ILE A 100 -3.50 -6.65 -7.81
C ILE A 100 -3.57 -5.22 -7.26
N ILE A 101 -4.77 -4.68 -7.06
CA ILE A 101 -4.94 -3.36 -6.42
C ILE A 101 -4.35 -3.37 -5.01
N VAL A 102 -4.62 -4.42 -4.22
CA VAL A 102 -4.03 -4.53 -2.88
C VAL A 102 -2.51 -4.66 -2.93
N MET A 103 -1.96 -5.46 -3.85
CA MET A 103 -0.50 -5.58 -3.99
C MET A 103 0.17 -4.28 -4.42
N GLN A 104 -0.44 -3.54 -5.35
CA GLN A 104 0.01 -2.21 -5.77
C GLN A 104 -0.04 -1.20 -4.61
N TRP A 105 -1.09 -1.26 -3.79
CA TRP A 105 -1.17 -0.45 -2.58
C TRP A 105 -0.06 -0.83 -1.59
N ILE A 106 0.20 -2.11 -1.34
CA ILE A 106 1.28 -2.54 -0.44
C ILE A 106 2.66 -2.05 -0.94
N ASP A 107 2.90 -2.07 -2.25
CA ASP A 107 4.14 -1.58 -2.86
C ASP A 107 4.33 -0.07 -2.66
N SER A 108 3.26 0.72 -2.78
CA SER A 108 3.32 2.19 -2.80
C SER A 108 2.89 2.91 -1.50
N ALA A 109 2.30 2.19 -0.55
CA ALA A 109 1.78 2.72 0.71
C ALA A 109 2.90 3.19 1.64
N THR A 110 2.60 4.24 2.41
CA THR A 110 3.53 4.76 3.42
C THR A 110 3.69 3.78 4.58
N VAL A 111 4.75 3.95 5.36
CA VAL A 111 4.96 3.19 6.63
C VAL A 111 3.74 3.33 7.54
N GLN A 112 3.17 4.53 7.66
CA GLN A 112 2.01 4.79 8.51
C GLN A 112 0.76 4.02 8.05
N ASP A 113 0.47 4.02 6.75
CA ASP A 113 -0.65 3.30 6.17
C ASP A 113 -0.50 1.78 6.36
N LYS A 114 0.72 1.27 6.17
CA LYS A 114 1.06 -0.14 6.41
C LYS A 114 0.88 -0.53 7.87
N LEU A 115 1.31 0.31 8.82
CA LEU A 115 1.10 0.06 10.25
C LEU A 115 -0.38 0.09 10.64
N ALA A 116 -1.16 1.02 10.09
CA ALA A 116 -2.61 1.03 10.27
C ALA A 116 -3.25 -0.27 9.74
N ALA A 117 -2.82 -0.73 8.56
CA ALA A 117 -3.28 -2.00 8.01
C ALA A 117 -2.94 -3.20 8.90
N ILE A 118 -1.70 -3.28 9.38
CA ILE A 118 -1.25 -4.32 10.30
C ILE A 118 -2.10 -4.32 11.57
N TYR A 119 -2.35 -3.17 12.18
CA TYR A 119 -3.21 -3.06 13.36
C TYR A 119 -4.59 -3.69 13.11
N HIS A 120 -5.20 -3.40 11.95
CA HIS A 120 -6.46 -4.02 11.57
C HIS A 120 -6.35 -5.52 11.32
N TYR A 121 -5.26 -6.03 10.77
CA TYR A 121 -5.07 -7.47 10.55
C TYR A 121 -4.88 -8.25 11.86
N LEU A 122 -4.32 -7.61 12.88
CA LEU A 122 -4.07 -8.25 14.17
C LEU A 122 -5.39 -8.50 14.92
N ASN A 123 -6.34 -7.55 14.90
CA ASN A 123 -7.59 -7.68 15.68
C ASN A 123 -8.86 -7.14 14.99
N ASN A 124 -8.95 -7.20 13.66
CA ASN A 124 -10.07 -6.67 12.87
C ASN A 124 -10.36 -5.17 13.12
N GLY A 125 -9.37 -4.41 13.61
CA GLY A 125 -9.50 -3.00 13.98
C GLY A 125 -9.94 -2.74 15.42
N GLU A 126 -10.29 -3.78 16.17
CA GLU A 126 -10.61 -3.63 17.58
C GLU A 126 -9.34 -3.39 18.41
N PRO A 127 -9.43 -2.69 19.55
CA PRO A 127 -8.30 -2.47 20.44
C PRO A 127 -7.57 -3.76 20.79
N ILE A 128 -6.24 -3.73 20.68
CA ILE A 128 -5.36 -4.85 20.97
C ILE A 128 -5.27 -5.04 22.48
N ASP A 129 -5.55 -6.24 22.98
CA ASP A 129 -5.41 -6.59 24.39
C ASP A 129 -4.38 -7.70 24.61
N SER A 130 -3.99 -7.90 25.87
CA SER A 130 -2.98 -8.90 26.26
C SER A 130 -3.39 -10.33 25.89
N PHE A 131 -4.69 -10.63 25.89
CA PHE A 131 -5.20 -11.96 25.52
C PHE A 131 -5.00 -12.22 24.03
N MET A 132 -5.33 -11.25 23.18
CA MET A 132 -5.11 -11.33 21.74
C MET A 132 -3.62 -11.48 21.42
N ILE A 133 -2.75 -10.67 22.03
CA ILE A 133 -1.29 -10.76 21.83
C ILE A 133 -0.76 -12.11 22.30
N SER A 134 -1.20 -12.62 23.44
CA SER A 134 -0.83 -13.95 23.91
C SER A 134 -1.17 -15.02 22.86
N LYS A 135 -2.35 -14.94 22.25
CA LYS A 135 -2.78 -15.88 21.22
C LYS A 135 -1.89 -15.81 19.96
N LEU A 136 -1.51 -14.61 19.54
CA LEU A 136 -0.59 -14.43 18.41
C LEU A 136 0.82 -14.94 18.73
N LEU A 137 1.35 -14.61 19.91
CA LEU A 137 2.68 -15.04 20.34
C LEU A 137 2.77 -16.57 20.46
N LYS A 138 1.72 -17.26 20.92
CA LYS A 138 1.70 -18.75 20.90
C LYS A 138 1.80 -19.31 19.49
N HIS A 139 1.31 -18.58 18.48
CA HIS A 139 1.39 -19.02 17.09
C HIS A 139 2.80 -18.82 16.52
N VAL A 140 3.46 -17.71 16.88
CA VAL A 140 4.82 -17.37 16.46
C VAL A 140 5.87 -18.22 17.19
N TYR A 141 5.74 -18.34 18.52
CA TYR A 141 6.67 -19.06 19.39
C TYR A 141 6.05 -20.38 19.85
N ARG A 142 5.99 -21.36 18.93
CA ARG A 142 5.29 -22.65 19.15
C ARG A 142 5.83 -23.47 20.33
N ASP A 143 7.10 -23.30 20.66
CA ASP A 143 7.79 -24.06 21.71
C ASP A 143 7.90 -23.29 23.04
N ALA A 144 7.43 -22.04 23.10
CA ALA A 144 7.53 -21.22 24.31
C ALA A 144 6.49 -21.65 25.36
N LYS A 145 6.88 -21.58 26.63
CA LYS A 145 5.99 -21.94 27.75
C LYS A 145 4.92 -20.87 27.95
N ASP A 146 3.78 -21.27 28.50
CA ASP A 146 2.66 -20.36 28.76
C ASP A 146 3.03 -19.14 29.62
N ASP A 147 3.94 -19.29 30.58
CA ASP A 147 4.38 -18.17 31.41
C ASP A 147 5.36 -17.24 30.69
N GLU A 148 6.17 -17.76 29.77
CA GLU A 148 7.03 -16.96 28.88
C GLU A 148 6.18 -16.13 27.92
N ILE A 149 5.14 -16.74 27.33
CA ILE A 149 4.18 -16.05 26.48
C ILE A 149 3.46 -14.93 27.23
N LYS A 150 3.02 -15.17 28.47
CA LYS A 150 2.39 -14.12 29.30
C LYS A 150 3.36 -12.98 29.57
N ALA A 151 4.62 -13.28 29.91
CA ALA A 151 5.64 -12.28 30.16
C ALA A 151 5.92 -11.43 28.90
N LEU A 152 6.08 -12.08 27.74
CA LEU A 152 6.26 -11.39 26.46
C LEU A 152 5.04 -10.55 26.08
N SER A 153 3.83 -11.05 26.34
CA SER A 153 2.60 -10.29 26.08
C SER A 153 2.52 -9.04 26.95
N LEU A 154 2.85 -9.16 28.23
CA LEU A 154 2.89 -8.01 29.15
C LEU A 154 3.94 -6.98 28.69
N GLN A 155 5.14 -7.44 28.33
CA GLN A 155 6.21 -6.58 27.83
C GLN A 155 5.79 -5.86 26.54
N PHE A 156 5.17 -6.57 25.61
CA PHE A 156 4.63 -5.98 24.37
C PHE A 156 3.60 -4.90 24.67
N MET A 157 2.66 -5.17 25.59
CA MET A 157 1.63 -4.21 25.99
C MET A 157 2.25 -2.96 26.63
N GLN A 158 3.26 -3.12 27.49
CA GLN A 158 3.97 -2.01 28.14
C GLN A 158 4.78 -1.18 27.15
N GLN A 159 5.44 -1.81 26.18
CA GLN A 159 6.24 -1.12 25.18
C GLN A 159 5.39 -0.26 24.24
N LEU A 160 4.18 -0.69 23.89
CA LEU A 160 3.31 0.05 22.99
C LEU A 160 2.32 0.99 23.71
N GLY A 161 1.76 0.57 24.84
CA GLY A 161 0.73 1.30 25.58
C GLY A 161 1.23 2.07 26.81
N GLY A 162 2.40 1.73 27.36
CA GLY A 162 2.84 2.21 28.67
C GLY A 162 2.34 1.34 29.84
N ASN A 163 2.75 1.67 31.06
CA ASN A 163 2.71 0.75 32.22
C ASN A 163 1.30 0.31 32.68
N ASP A 164 0.24 1.05 32.32
CA ASP A 164 -1.12 0.83 32.86
C ASP A 164 -2.21 0.61 31.79
N GLN A 165 -1.85 0.44 30.51
CA GLN A 165 -2.86 0.24 29.45
C GLN A 165 -3.28 -1.23 29.33
N VAL A 166 -4.57 -1.48 29.53
CA VAL A 166 -5.18 -2.81 29.31
C VAL A 166 -5.42 -3.09 27.82
N LYS A 167 -5.60 -2.02 27.02
CA LYS A 167 -5.88 -2.10 25.59
C LYS A 167 -5.10 -1.02 24.83
N ILE A 168 -4.66 -1.35 23.62
CA ILE A 168 -3.92 -0.47 22.71
C ILE A 168 -4.81 -0.14 21.51
N ASN A 169 -5.06 1.13 21.27
CA ASN A 169 -5.75 1.61 20.07
C ASN A 169 -4.77 1.81 18.89
N MET A 170 -5.29 2.11 17.70
CA MET A 170 -4.49 2.24 16.48
C MET A 170 -3.38 3.30 16.58
N SER A 171 -3.69 4.48 17.13
CA SER A 171 -2.71 5.56 17.26
C SER A 171 -1.59 5.18 18.22
N GLN A 172 -1.93 4.56 19.35
CA GLN A 172 -0.94 4.04 20.31
C GLN A 172 -0.08 2.93 19.69
N PHE A 173 -0.68 2.03 18.89
CA PHE A 173 0.06 1.00 18.18
C PHE A 173 1.08 1.59 17.21
N ILE A 174 0.66 2.52 16.34
CA ILE A 174 1.53 3.16 15.35
C ILE A 174 2.69 3.89 16.04
N MET A 175 2.39 4.77 17.01
CA MET A 175 3.42 5.50 17.75
C MET A 175 4.34 4.56 18.54
N GLY A 176 3.78 3.52 19.13
CA GLY A 176 4.54 2.54 19.90
C GLY A 176 5.53 1.77 19.02
N VAL A 177 5.11 1.33 17.83
CA VAL A 177 5.98 0.62 16.88
C VAL A 177 7.09 1.54 16.36
N GLN A 178 6.74 2.77 15.98
CA GLN A 178 7.71 3.77 15.51
C GLN A 178 8.72 4.18 16.59
N ARG A 179 8.34 4.10 17.88
CA ARG A 179 9.25 4.33 18.99
C ARG A 179 10.14 3.12 19.27
N ALA A 180 9.61 1.91 19.08
CA ALA A 180 10.30 0.67 19.42
C ALA A 180 11.30 0.23 18.34
N ILE A 181 11.03 0.54 17.06
CA ILE A 181 11.84 0.12 15.91
C ILE A 181 12.42 1.38 15.24
N PRO A 182 13.74 1.46 15.00
CA PRO A 182 14.35 2.56 14.26
C PRO A 182 13.71 2.76 12.87
N PRO A 183 13.57 4.01 12.37
CA PRO A 183 12.88 4.28 11.11
C PRO A 183 13.41 3.48 9.90
N ASN A 184 14.73 3.41 9.73
CA ASN A 184 15.34 2.69 8.59
C ASN A 184 15.06 1.18 8.65
N GLU A 185 15.11 0.59 9.85
CA GLU A 185 14.81 -0.83 10.05
C GLU A 185 13.31 -1.09 9.82
N LEU A 186 12.45 -0.18 10.27
CA LEU A 186 11.01 -0.28 10.05
C LEU A 186 10.64 -0.16 8.56
N GLU A 187 11.28 0.75 7.83
CA GLU A 187 11.14 0.87 6.38
C GLU A 187 11.57 -0.41 5.66
N GLU A 188 12.70 -0.99 6.05
CA GLU A 188 13.21 -2.24 5.49
C GLU A 188 12.27 -3.42 5.80
N LEU A 189 11.78 -3.54 7.03
CA LEU A 189 10.83 -4.58 7.45
C LEU A 189 9.49 -4.50 6.72
N LEU A 190 9.04 -3.28 6.39
CA LEU A 190 7.80 -3.02 5.67
C LEU A 190 8.00 -2.87 4.15
N LYS A 191 9.22 -3.03 3.67
CA LYS A 191 9.53 -2.96 2.25
C LYS A 191 8.87 -4.14 1.54
N PHE A 192 8.14 -3.82 0.50
CA PHE A 192 7.54 -4.79 -0.40
C PHE A 192 7.82 -4.30 -1.80
N ASP A 193 8.61 -5.09 -2.54
CA ASP A 193 8.86 -4.85 -3.95
C ASP A 193 8.12 -5.93 -4.74
N ILE A 194 7.21 -5.54 -5.64
CA ILE A 194 6.55 -6.52 -6.51
C ILE A 194 7.59 -7.35 -7.27
N ILE A 195 8.64 -6.72 -7.79
CA ILE A 195 9.82 -7.38 -8.36
C ILE A 195 11.00 -7.22 -7.38
N PRO A 196 11.37 -8.27 -6.63
CA PRO A 196 12.53 -8.27 -5.75
C PRO A 196 13.84 -8.03 -6.50
N ALA A 197 14.73 -7.26 -5.89
CA ALA A 197 16.03 -6.87 -6.45
C ALA A 197 16.87 -8.07 -6.92
N HIS A 198 16.89 -9.18 -6.17
CA HIS A 198 17.68 -10.37 -6.54
C HIS A 198 17.30 -10.98 -7.91
N LEU A 199 16.07 -10.78 -8.38
CA LEU A 199 15.64 -11.28 -9.69
C LEU A 199 16.02 -10.33 -10.83
N LEU A 200 16.27 -9.05 -10.52
CA LEU A 200 16.87 -8.12 -11.47
C LEU A 200 18.35 -8.44 -11.68
N ASP A 201 19.03 -8.87 -10.61
CA ASP A 201 20.44 -9.30 -10.65
C ASP A 201 20.63 -10.61 -11.43
N GLU A 202 19.72 -11.59 -11.29
CA GLU A 202 19.78 -12.83 -12.08
C GLU A 202 19.49 -12.61 -13.58
N ALA A 203 18.58 -11.68 -13.91
CA ALA A 203 18.24 -11.36 -15.30
C ALA A 203 19.40 -10.68 -16.05
N SER A 204 20.34 -10.06 -15.33
CA SER A 204 21.53 -9.42 -15.91
C SER A 204 22.70 -10.38 -16.16
N VAL A 205 22.60 -11.63 -15.71
CA VAL A 205 23.64 -12.68 -15.90
C VAL A 205 23.37 -13.58 -17.11
N LEU A 206 22.16 -13.56 -17.69
CA LEU A 206 21.83 -14.37 -18.86
C LEU A 206 22.24 -13.68 -20.18
N PRO A 207 22.88 -14.39 -21.12
CA PRO A 207 23.19 -13.84 -22.44
C PRO A 207 21.89 -13.50 -23.18
N SER A 208 21.81 -12.25 -23.61
CA SER A 208 20.64 -11.59 -24.16
C SER A 208 20.06 -12.29 -25.40
N LEU A 209 18.84 -12.80 -25.28
CA LEU A 209 17.94 -13.00 -26.42
C LEU A 209 17.56 -11.59 -26.93
N GLN A 210 18.06 -11.26 -28.12
CA GLN A 210 17.72 -10.04 -28.85
C GLN A 210 16.20 -10.01 -29.09
N GLY A 211 15.48 -9.18 -28.33
CA GLY A 211 14.06 -8.91 -28.58
C GLY A 211 13.20 -8.45 -27.41
N SER A 212 13.66 -8.54 -26.15
CA SER A 212 12.79 -8.20 -25.00
C SER A 212 13.46 -7.40 -23.88
N SER A 213 14.69 -6.94 -24.09
CA SER A 213 15.52 -6.29 -23.06
C SER A 213 15.23 -4.79 -22.86
N SER A 214 14.26 -4.19 -23.56
CA SER A 214 14.04 -2.73 -23.51
C SER A 214 13.15 -2.25 -22.37
N ASN A 215 12.59 -3.13 -21.53
CA ASN A 215 11.64 -2.76 -20.46
C ASN A 215 12.06 -3.19 -19.05
N ILE A 216 13.30 -3.65 -18.86
CA ILE A 216 13.84 -3.90 -17.51
C ILE A 216 14.40 -2.57 -17.02
N ARG A 217 13.70 -1.95 -16.07
CA ARG A 217 14.04 -0.67 -15.45
C ARG A 217 15.52 -0.70 -15.00
N SER A 218 16.37 0.03 -15.71
CA SER A 218 17.66 0.45 -15.17
C SER A 218 17.36 1.38 -14.00
N LEU A 219 17.75 0.96 -12.79
CA LEU A 219 17.42 1.64 -11.53
C LEU A 219 17.97 3.06 -11.40
N ASP A 220 18.82 3.51 -12.32
CA ASP A 220 19.41 4.86 -12.33
C ASP A 220 18.87 5.76 -13.45
N ASN A 221 17.82 5.35 -14.17
CA ASN A 221 17.30 6.14 -15.28
C ASN A 221 15.78 6.02 -15.39
N PHE A 222 15.05 6.38 -14.33
CA PHE A 222 13.72 6.97 -14.54
C PHE A 222 13.95 8.21 -15.39
N GLY A 223 13.61 8.12 -16.67
CA GLY A 223 13.65 9.27 -17.55
C GLY A 223 12.97 10.44 -16.84
N SER A 224 13.63 11.59 -16.87
CA SER A 224 13.21 12.87 -16.28
C SER A 224 11.80 13.32 -16.68
N ASN A 225 11.12 12.54 -17.52
CA ASN A 225 9.79 12.78 -18.07
C ASN A 225 8.64 12.29 -17.18
N ASP A 226 8.83 11.37 -16.22
CA ASP A 226 7.71 10.87 -15.38
C ASP A 226 7.69 11.45 -13.96
N GLN A 227 8.77 12.11 -13.54
CA GLN A 227 8.79 12.91 -12.33
C GLN A 227 8.09 14.24 -12.53
N VAL A 228 7.40 14.71 -11.49
CA VAL A 228 6.74 16.01 -11.53
C VAL A 228 7.78 17.12 -11.42
N SER A 229 7.89 17.93 -12.48
CA SER A 229 8.80 19.06 -12.50
C SER A 229 8.36 20.17 -11.54
N ASP A 230 9.31 20.96 -11.04
CA ASP A 230 9.00 22.08 -10.16
C ASP A 230 8.09 23.13 -10.82
N GLU A 231 8.21 23.28 -12.14
CA GLU A 231 7.33 24.16 -12.92
C GLU A 231 5.89 23.65 -12.94
N GLN A 232 5.68 22.34 -13.08
CA GLN A 232 4.34 21.74 -12.99
C GLN A 232 3.75 21.90 -11.58
N LEU A 233 4.54 21.70 -10.52
CA LEU A 233 4.09 21.94 -9.15
C LEU A 233 3.70 23.40 -8.93
N ARG A 234 4.47 24.34 -9.45
CA ARG A 234 4.18 25.79 -9.37
C ARG A 234 2.87 26.13 -10.10
N GLN A 235 2.67 25.58 -11.30
CA GLN A 235 1.43 25.81 -12.06
C GLN A 235 0.21 25.24 -11.34
N ILE A 236 0.32 24.04 -10.76
CA ILE A 236 -0.75 23.44 -9.95
C ILE A 236 -1.00 24.31 -8.71
N ALA A 237 0.03 24.65 -7.93
CA ALA A 237 -0.11 25.46 -6.72
C ALA A 237 -0.83 26.78 -7.00
N ASN A 238 -0.47 27.49 -8.08
CA ASN A 238 -1.12 28.74 -8.47
C ASN A 238 -2.60 28.59 -8.83
N GLN A 239 -2.99 27.47 -9.45
CA GLN A 239 -4.38 27.23 -9.85
C GLN A 239 -5.25 26.73 -8.69
N VAL A 240 -4.67 25.93 -7.78
CA VAL A 240 -5.38 25.38 -6.60
C VAL A 240 -5.49 26.41 -5.47
N ALA A 241 -4.54 27.35 -5.34
CA ALA A 241 -4.50 28.34 -4.26
C ALA A 241 -5.75 29.23 -4.13
N ASN A 242 -6.51 29.42 -5.21
CA ASN A 242 -7.75 30.19 -5.20
C ASN A 242 -8.99 29.38 -4.76
N ARG A 243 -8.78 28.12 -4.37
CA ARG A 243 -9.81 27.16 -3.97
C ARG A 243 -9.43 26.49 -2.64
N ASP A 244 -10.28 25.60 -2.15
CA ASP A 244 -10.01 24.80 -0.96
C ASP A 244 -8.98 23.70 -1.25
N TRP A 245 -7.70 24.07 -1.17
CA TRP A 245 -6.57 23.18 -1.38
C TRP A 245 -6.29 22.24 -0.20
N SER A 246 -6.96 22.45 0.95
CA SER A 246 -6.80 21.61 2.15
C SER A 246 -7.12 20.15 1.86
N ARG A 247 -8.11 19.89 0.99
CA ARG A 247 -8.49 18.53 0.57
C ARG A 247 -7.36 17.83 -0.19
N LEU A 248 -6.68 18.57 -1.07
CA LEU A 248 -5.53 18.07 -1.81
C LEU A 248 -4.36 17.80 -0.87
N ALA A 249 -4.10 18.69 0.08
CA ALA A 249 -3.08 18.47 1.10
C ALA A 249 -3.34 17.21 1.94
N VAL A 250 -4.60 16.98 2.37
CA VAL A 250 -4.99 15.75 3.07
C VAL A 250 -4.81 14.51 2.19
N ALA A 251 -5.20 14.58 0.91
CA ALA A 251 -5.01 13.47 -0.03
C ALA A 251 -3.52 13.15 -0.28
N LEU A 252 -2.64 14.16 -0.17
CA LEU A 252 -1.19 14.01 -0.25
C LEU A 252 -0.55 13.49 1.05
N GLY A 253 -1.34 13.29 2.10
CA GLY A 253 -0.89 12.70 3.37
C GLY A 253 -0.58 13.69 4.50
N PHE A 254 -0.90 14.98 4.34
CA PHE A 254 -0.66 15.99 5.37
C PHE A 254 -1.83 16.10 6.34
N LEU A 255 -1.53 16.30 7.62
CA LEU A 255 -2.56 16.51 8.65
C LEU A 255 -3.01 17.98 8.67
N GLU A 256 -4.18 18.25 9.24
CA GLU A 256 -4.70 19.62 9.41
C GLU A 256 -3.72 20.54 10.16
N TYR A 257 -2.99 19.99 11.14
CA TYR A 257 -1.94 20.73 11.84
C TYR A 257 -0.79 21.15 10.93
N ASP A 258 -0.35 20.26 10.03
CA ASP A 258 0.71 20.56 9.07
C ASP A 258 0.25 21.67 8.10
N ILE A 259 -0.99 21.56 7.61
CA ILE A 259 -1.61 22.53 6.70
C ILE A 259 -1.64 23.93 7.32
N GLU A 260 -2.07 24.06 8.58
CA GLU A 260 -2.07 25.34 9.28
C GLU A 260 -0.64 25.87 9.51
N SER A 261 0.32 24.99 9.82
CA SER A 261 1.74 25.37 9.94
C SER A 261 2.30 25.94 8.63
N TYR A 262 1.97 25.33 7.48
CA TYR A 262 2.40 25.83 6.16
C TYR A 262 1.74 27.17 5.82
N LYS A 263 0.46 27.37 6.17
CA LYS A 263 -0.22 28.67 5.97
C LYS A 263 0.46 29.79 6.77
N VAL A 264 0.74 29.54 8.06
CA VAL A 264 1.37 30.53 8.95
C VAL A 264 2.79 30.86 8.51
N THR A 265 3.59 29.85 8.17
CA THR A 265 4.98 30.02 7.73
C THR A 265 5.09 30.83 6.43
N ASN A 266 4.10 30.73 5.55
CA ASN A 266 4.06 31.44 4.27
C ASN A 266 3.24 32.74 4.30
N ASN A 267 3.06 33.36 5.47
CA ASN A 267 2.29 34.62 5.61
C ASN A 267 0.86 34.54 5.05
N ASN A 268 0.20 33.38 5.14
CA ASN A 268 -1.11 33.07 4.55
C ASN A 268 -1.18 33.19 3.02
N ASP A 269 -0.04 33.21 2.32
CA ASP A 269 -0.01 33.04 0.88
C ASP A 269 -0.31 31.56 0.54
N SER A 270 -1.53 31.32 0.06
CA SER A 270 -2.01 29.98 -0.27
C SER A 270 -1.25 29.33 -1.44
N ALA A 271 -0.70 30.12 -2.37
CA ALA A 271 0.08 29.58 -3.49
C ALA A 271 1.48 29.18 -3.02
N ALA A 272 2.12 30.00 -2.19
CA ALA A 272 3.40 29.67 -1.59
C ALA A 272 3.31 28.45 -0.66
N ALA A 273 2.30 28.41 0.22
CA ALA A 273 2.05 27.29 1.13
C ALA A 273 1.79 25.97 0.37
N MET A 274 0.94 26.01 -0.67
CA MET A 274 0.66 24.82 -1.47
C MET A 274 1.88 24.35 -2.26
N LEU A 275 2.67 25.28 -2.82
CA LEU A 275 3.90 24.92 -3.54
C LEU A 275 4.93 24.26 -2.62
N GLU A 276 5.10 24.78 -1.41
CA GLU A 276 6.00 24.19 -0.42
C GLU A 276 5.52 22.79 -0.03
N LEU A 277 4.22 22.61 0.21
CA LEU A 277 3.63 21.30 0.52
C LEU A 277 3.83 20.29 -0.63
N LEU A 278 3.63 20.70 -1.87
CA LEU A 278 3.87 19.85 -3.05
C LEU A 278 5.34 19.46 -3.20
N ARG A 279 6.27 20.34 -2.84
CA ARG A 279 7.71 20.01 -2.82
C ARG A 279 8.02 19.03 -1.71
N THR A 280 7.51 19.27 -0.50
CA THR A 280 7.66 18.34 0.62
C THR A 280 7.09 16.97 0.29
N TRP A 281 5.92 16.91 -0.36
CA TRP A 281 5.34 15.66 -0.84
C TRP A 281 6.27 14.93 -1.82
N ARG A 282 6.82 15.65 -2.80
CA ARG A 282 7.75 15.09 -3.78
C ARG A 282 9.02 14.57 -3.12
N GLU A 283 9.54 15.29 -2.14
CA GLU A 283 10.73 14.90 -1.37
C GLU A 283 10.46 13.67 -0.49
N GLN A 284 9.36 13.65 0.26
CA GLN A 284 8.93 12.52 1.09
C GLN A 284 8.62 11.27 0.27
N SER A 285 8.03 11.45 -0.92
CA SER A 285 7.65 10.34 -1.80
C SER A 285 8.79 9.86 -2.71
N GLY A 286 9.90 10.62 -2.81
CA GLY A 286 11.08 10.25 -3.58
C GLY A 286 10.78 9.84 -5.03
N SER A 287 11.27 8.67 -5.44
CA SER A 287 11.02 8.11 -6.79
C SER A 287 9.54 7.79 -7.05
N ALA A 288 8.71 7.67 -6.00
CA ALA A 288 7.28 7.40 -6.11
C ALA A 288 6.43 8.66 -6.33
N ALA A 289 7.04 9.86 -6.39
CA ALA A 289 6.40 11.13 -6.71
C ALA A 289 6.16 11.31 -8.23
N THR A 290 5.40 10.40 -8.84
CA THR A 290 5.16 10.39 -10.28
C THR A 290 4.02 11.32 -10.70
N LYS A 291 4.03 11.74 -11.97
CA LYS A 291 2.94 12.52 -12.59
C LYS A 291 1.58 11.83 -12.43
N ASN A 292 1.51 10.52 -12.63
CA ASN A 292 0.26 9.76 -12.49
C ASN A 292 -0.27 9.74 -11.06
N ARG A 293 0.63 9.66 -10.06
CA ARG A 293 0.24 9.72 -8.66
C ARG A 293 -0.35 11.09 -8.30
N LEU A 294 0.28 12.17 -8.77
CA LEU A 294 -0.25 13.51 -8.54
C LEU A 294 -1.57 13.75 -9.31
N LYS A 295 -1.72 13.23 -10.53
CA LYS A 295 -3.00 13.27 -11.27
C LYS A 295 -4.12 12.65 -10.46
N ARG A 296 -3.88 11.47 -9.88
CA ARG A 296 -4.83 10.77 -9.03
C ARG A 296 -5.24 11.58 -7.80
N HIS A 297 -4.28 12.16 -7.08
CA HIS A 297 -4.59 13.02 -5.94
C HIS A 297 -5.37 14.27 -6.34
N LEU A 298 -5.11 14.85 -7.52
CA LEU A 298 -5.88 15.97 -8.06
C LEU A 298 -7.32 15.57 -8.39
N ASP A 299 -7.52 14.43 -9.06
CA ASP A 299 -8.85 13.90 -9.38
C ASP A 299 -9.68 13.65 -8.11
N GLU A 300 -9.10 12.95 -7.13
CA GLU A 300 -9.75 12.62 -5.85
C GLU A 300 -10.09 13.85 -5.01
N SER A 301 -9.29 14.92 -5.16
CA SER A 301 -9.47 16.17 -4.40
C SER A 301 -10.37 17.20 -5.08
N GLY A 302 -10.95 16.87 -6.25
CA GLY A 302 -11.88 17.72 -6.97
C GLY A 302 -11.21 18.73 -7.92
N PHE A 303 -10.01 18.41 -8.41
CA PHE A 303 -9.26 19.18 -9.41
C PHE A 303 -8.93 18.37 -10.68
N PRO A 304 -9.88 17.60 -11.26
CA PRO A 304 -9.60 16.77 -12.43
C PRO A 304 -9.16 17.58 -13.65
N GLU A 305 -9.58 18.84 -13.72
CA GLU A 305 -9.15 19.77 -14.76
C GLU A 305 -7.67 20.12 -14.68
N LEU A 306 -6.96 19.88 -13.59
CA LEU A 306 -5.53 20.22 -13.48
C LEU A 306 -4.61 19.10 -13.94
N THR A 307 -5.16 17.93 -14.24
CA THR A 307 -4.40 16.75 -14.69
C THR A 307 -3.70 16.99 -16.04
N TYR A 308 -4.19 17.93 -16.88
CA TYR A 308 -3.52 18.27 -18.15
C TYR A 308 -2.14 18.91 -17.96
N ILE A 309 -1.89 19.56 -16.83
CA ILE A 309 -0.59 20.19 -16.51
C ILE A 309 0.50 19.11 -16.39
N LEU A 310 0.08 17.88 -16.08
CA LEU A 310 0.93 16.72 -15.86
C LEU A 310 1.06 15.82 -17.10
N ASN A 311 0.62 16.30 -18.27
CA ASN A 311 0.84 15.62 -19.56
C ASN A 311 2.16 16.04 -20.21
#